data_AF-A0A969FH87-F1
#
_entry.id   AF-A0A969FH87-F1
#
_cell.length_a   1.000
_cell.length_b   1.000
_cell.length_c   1.000
_cell.angle_alpha   90.00
_cell.angle_beta   90.00
_cell.angle_gamma   90.00
#
_symmetry.space_group_name_H-M   'P 1'
#
loop_
_entity.id
_entity.type
_entity.pdbx_description
1 polymer ?
#
loop_
_entity_poly.entity_id
_entity_poly.type
_entity_poly.pdbx_seq_one_letter_code
_entity_poly.pdbx_strand_id
1 'polypeptide(L)'
;MGLFDRIARVIRANLNSLVGQAEDPEKILEQTVLDMQEDLTKLRQSVAQAIATQKRTERQAAQSERTANEWYQRAQLALQKGDDSLAREALTRRKSYQETADALKGQLSQQSSVVTKLRQNMMTLESKISEAKTKKDMYIARARSAKASQQINDMMGRVGTGSAMAAFERMEEKVMQLEAQSEAIAELGTDDLEKQFAALEGGGDIDEELTAMKAQLSSGAAPASLPSSQPSSTTSEADAELERLRSQLEDA
;
A
#
# COMPACT_ATOMS: atom_id res chain seq x y z
N MET A 1 -29.73 24.72 -2.60
CA MET A 1 -28.29 24.39 -2.76
C MET A 1 -27.82 23.56 -1.58
N GLY A 2 -28.15 22.26 -1.57
CA GLY A 2 -27.89 21.37 -0.43
C GLY A 2 -26.43 20.90 -0.37
N LEU A 3 -26.00 20.42 0.81
CA LEU A 3 -24.67 19.80 1.03
C LEU A 3 -24.38 18.70 -0.01
N PHE A 4 -25.41 17.94 -0.40
CA PHE A 4 -25.35 16.91 -1.43
C PHE A 4 -24.98 17.44 -2.82
N ASP A 5 -25.45 18.64 -3.14
CA ASP A 5 -25.18 19.34 -4.40
C ASP A 5 -23.74 19.89 -4.42
N ARG A 6 -23.19 20.16 -3.23
CA ARG A 6 -21.77 20.49 -3.06
C ARG A 6 -20.89 19.25 -3.18
N ILE A 7 -21.26 18.12 -2.57
CA ILE A 7 -20.55 16.84 -2.70
C ILE A 7 -20.57 16.34 -4.16
N ALA A 8 -21.73 16.37 -4.82
CA ALA A 8 -21.84 16.00 -6.24
C ALA A 8 -21.01 16.94 -7.13
N ARG A 9 -20.94 18.23 -6.78
CA ARG A 9 -20.08 19.20 -7.47
C ARG A 9 -18.60 18.95 -7.21
N VAL A 10 -18.20 18.56 -6.00
CA VAL A 10 -16.80 18.17 -5.70
C VAL A 10 -16.41 16.94 -6.49
N ILE A 11 -17.28 15.92 -6.59
CA ILE A 11 -17.04 14.72 -7.41
C ILE A 11 -16.92 15.09 -8.91
N ARG A 12 -17.82 15.94 -9.41
CA ARG A 12 -17.85 16.34 -10.83
C ARG A 12 -16.73 17.32 -11.20
N ALA A 13 -16.32 18.18 -10.26
CA ALA A 13 -15.19 19.09 -10.42
C ALA A 13 -13.85 18.36 -10.32
N ASN A 14 -13.72 17.37 -9.43
CA ASN A 14 -12.50 16.56 -9.32
C ASN A 14 -12.27 15.67 -10.56
N LEU A 15 -13.32 15.14 -11.18
CA LEU A 15 -13.17 14.41 -12.45
C LEU A 15 -12.58 15.28 -13.58
N ASN A 16 -12.82 16.60 -13.55
CA ASN A 16 -12.23 17.54 -14.52
C ASN A 16 -10.88 18.12 -14.04
N SER A 17 -10.60 18.21 -12.73
CA SER A 17 -9.32 18.73 -12.21
C SER A 17 -8.23 17.66 -12.05
N LEU A 18 -8.57 16.37 -12.14
CA LEU A 18 -7.61 15.25 -12.19
C LEU A 18 -6.72 15.26 -13.44
N VAL A 19 -6.98 16.17 -14.39
CA VAL A 19 -6.10 16.45 -15.52
C VAL A 19 -4.99 17.47 -15.16
N GLY A 20 -5.09 18.17 -14.03
CA GLY A 20 -4.29 19.38 -13.78
C GLY A 20 -3.20 19.31 -12.70
N GLN A 21 -3.40 18.64 -11.57
CA GLN A 21 -2.48 18.76 -10.42
C GLN A 21 -2.31 17.45 -9.64
N ALA A 22 -1.06 17.18 -9.28
CA ALA A 22 -0.54 15.99 -8.63
C ALA A 22 -0.97 15.84 -7.15
N GLU A 23 -2.27 15.81 -6.85
CA GLU A 23 -2.75 15.37 -5.53
C GLU A 23 -3.01 13.86 -5.52
N ASP A 24 -2.52 13.19 -4.47
CA ASP A 24 -2.69 11.76 -4.28
C ASP A 24 -4.19 11.44 -4.10
N PRO A 25 -4.81 10.67 -5.02
CA PRO A 25 -6.24 10.36 -4.94
C PRO A 25 -6.60 9.63 -3.64
N GLU A 26 -5.65 8.94 -3.01
CA GLU A 26 -5.82 8.33 -1.70
C GLU A 26 -6.09 9.39 -0.62
N LYS A 27 -5.28 10.45 -0.57
CA LYS A 27 -5.42 11.54 0.41
C LYS A 27 -6.74 12.29 0.27
N ILE A 28 -7.17 12.59 -0.97
CA ILE A 28 -8.44 13.29 -1.22
C ILE A 28 -9.62 12.46 -0.71
N LEU A 29 -9.61 11.16 -1.00
CA LEU A 29 -10.67 10.24 -0.59
C LEU A 29 -10.70 10.07 0.94
N GLU A 30 -9.54 9.98 1.59
CA GLU A 30 -9.44 9.95 3.06
C GLU A 30 -9.96 11.23 3.70
N GLN A 31 -9.51 12.39 3.23
CA GLN A 31 -9.95 13.68 3.75
C GLN A 31 -11.47 13.87 3.59
N THR A 32 -12.01 13.48 2.43
CA THR A 32 -13.46 13.58 2.18
C THR A 32 -14.27 12.76 3.19
N VAL A 33 -13.83 11.54 3.51
CA VAL A 33 -14.52 10.70 4.51
C VAL A 33 -14.38 11.28 5.92
N LEU A 34 -13.24 11.86 6.27
CA LEU A 34 -13.03 12.54 7.54
C LEU A 34 -13.95 13.76 7.69
N ASP A 35 -14.02 14.62 6.69
CA ASP A 35 -14.91 15.79 6.68
C ASP A 35 -16.37 15.37 6.85
N MET A 36 -16.80 14.31 6.15
CA MET A 36 -18.15 13.77 6.28
C MET A 36 -18.45 13.24 7.70
N GLN A 37 -17.46 12.65 8.38
CA GLN A 37 -17.60 12.18 9.77
C GLN A 37 -17.67 13.34 10.76
N GLU A 38 -16.90 14.40 10.54
CA GLU A 38 -16.97 15.62 11.35
C GLU A 38 -18.34 16.29 11.21
N ASP A 39 -18.82 16.43 9.97
CA ASP A 39 -20.15 16.98 9.68
C ASP A 39 -21.27 16.13 10.28
N LEU A 40 -21.15 14.81 10.25
CA LEU A 40 -22.09 13.90 10.93
C LEU A 40 -22.10 14.15 12.44
N THR A 41 -20.94 14.41 13.06
CA THR A 41 -20.85 14.71 14.48
C THR A 41 -21.57 16.02 14.82
N LYS A 42 -21.36 17.08 14.02
CA LYS A 42 -22.08 18.36 14.14
C LYS A 42 -23.59 18.19 13.95
N LEU A 43 -24.00 17.36 12.99
CA LEU A 43 -25.40 17.02 12.77
C LEU A 43 -25.99 16.31 14.00
N ARG A 44 -25.33 15.29 14.55
CA ARG A 44 -25.77 14.58 15.76
C ARG A 44 -25.98 15.53 16.93
N GLN A 45 -25.06 16.48 17.15
CA GLN A 45 -25.19 17.52 18.17
C GLN A 45 -26.43 18.41 17.93
N SER A 46 -26.64 18.83 16.69
CA SER A 46 -27.80 19.65 16.30
C SER A 46 -29.13 18.91 16.51
N VAL A 47 -29.17 17.62 16.15
CA VAL A 47 -30.34 16.75 16.40
C VAL A 47 -30.57 16.57 17.90
N ALA A 48 -29.51 16.37 18.69
CA ALA A 48 -29.61 16.27 20.14
C ALA A 48 -30.17 17.56 20.77
N GLN A 49 -29.74 18.74 20.29
CA GLN A 49 -30.26 20.02 20.75
C GLN A 49 -31.74 20.22 20.40
N ALA A 50 -32.17 19.77 19.21
CA ALA A 50 -33.57 19.78 18.81
C ALA A 50 -34.43 18.87 19.71
N ILE A 51 -33.94 17.67 20.03
CA ILE A 51 -34.59 16.73 20.95
C ILE A 51 -34.67 17.32 22.36
N ALA A 52 -33.60 17.94 22.84
CA ALA A 52 -33.57 18.59 24.15
C ALA A 52 -34.60 19.72 24.24
N THR A 53 -34.70 20.53 23.18
CA THR A 53 -35.71 21.59 23.08
C THR A 53 -37.13 21.01 23.09
N GLN A 54 -37.38 19.93 22.33
CA GLN A 54 -38.66 19.22 22.34
C GLN A 54 -39.02 18.72 23.74
N LYS A 55 -38.11 18.04 24.44
CA LYS A 55 -38.32 17.55 25.81
C LYS A 55 -38.56 18.69 26.80
N ARG A 56 -37.93 19.85 26.60
CA ARG A 56 -38.18 21.04 27.44
C ARG A 56 -39.62 21.53 27.25
N THR A 57 -40.07 21.67 26.00
CA THR A 57 -41.46 22.04 25.68
C THR A 57 -42.45 21.04 26.28
N GLU A 58 -42.15 19.74 26.19
CA GLU A 58 -42.96 18.65 26.76
C GLU A 58 -43.13 18.81 28.28
N ARG A 59 -42.02 19.03 29.00
CA ARG A 59 -42.06 19.25 30.45
C ARG A 59 -42.85 20.51 30.80
N GLN A 60 -42.72 21.59 30.03
CA GLN A 60 -43.48 22.82 30.23
C GLN A 60 -44.98 22.59 30.01
N ALA A 61 -45.36 21.87 28.96
CA ALA A 61 -46.77 21.53 28.69
C ALA A 61 -47.37 20.71 29.83
N ALA A 62 -46.65 19.67 30.28
CA ALA A 62 -47.07 18.82 31.40
C ALA A 62 -47.18 19.61 32.71
N GLN A 63 -46.28 20.56 32.96
CA GLN A 63 -46.34 21.41 34.15
C GLN A 63 -47.55 22.36 34.12
N SER A 64 -47.83 22.98 32.98
CA SER A 64 -49.02 23.83 32.81
C SER A 64 -50.31 23.03 32.99
N GLU A 65 -50.37 21.81 32.46
CA GLU A 65 -51.51 20.91 32.62
C GLU A 65 -51.72 20.49 34.08
N ARG A 66 -50.65 20.14 34.80
CA ARG A 66 -50.71 19.88 36.25
C ARG A 66 -51.23 21.08 37.03
N THR A 67 -50.73 22.28 36.72
CA THR A 67 -51.14 23.52 37.38
C THR A 67 -52.62 23.82 37.09
N ALA A 68 -53.10 23.59 35.87
CA ALA A 68 -54.51 23.70 35.54
C ALA A 68 -55.38 22.72 36.37
N ASN A 69 -54.94 21.48 36.55
CA ASN A 69 -55.63 20.50 37.37
C ASN A 69 -55.64 20.87 38.86
N GLU A 70 -54.56 21.44 39.39
CA GLU A 70 -54.53 21.97 40.76
C GLU A 70 -55.56 23.09 40.95
N TRP A 71 -55.64 24.04 40.00
CA TRP A 71 -56.67 25.08 40.03
C TRP A 71 -58.08 24.52 39.92
N TYR A 72 -58.26 23.43 39.17
CA TYR A 72 -59.55 22.76 39.10
C TYR A 72 -59.96 22.15 40.45
N GLN A 73 -59.04 21.47 41.13
CA GLN A 73 -59.28 20.92 42.47
C GLN A 73 -59.58 22.04 43.48
N ARG A 74 -58.88 23.17 43.41
CA ARG A 74 -59.17 24.35 44.23
C ARG A 74 -60.57 24.92 43.97
N ALA A 75 -60.99 24.98 42.70
CA ALA A 75 -62.34 25.41 42.35
C ALA A 75 -63.41 24.48 42.94
N GLN A 76 -63.20 23.16 42.87
CA GLN A 76 -64.10 22.18 43.48
C GLN A 76 -64.19 22.36 45.00
N LEU A 77 -63.07 22.57 45.68
CA LEU A 77 -63.03 22.83 47.12
C LEU A 77 -63.77 24.11 47.50
N ALA A 78 -63.62 25.18 46.72
CA ALA A 78 -64.33 26.44 46.94
C ALA A 78 -65.85 26.26 46.79
N LEU A 79 -66.30 25.54 45.77
CA LEU A 79 -67.73 25.20 45.58
C LEU A 79 -68.28 24.37 46.75
N GLN A 80 -67.53 23.38 47.23
CA GLN A 80 -67.92 22.58 48.41
C GLN A 80 -68.10 23.43 49.67
N LYS A 81 -67.37 24.53 49.78
CA LYS A 81 -67.46 25.49 50.88
C LYS A 81 -68.50 26.60 50.64
N GLY A 82 -69.19 26.58 49.50
CA GLY A 82 -70.20 27.58 49.13
C GLY A 82 -69.62 28.94 48.68
N ASP A 83 -68.32 29.02 48.36
CA ASP A 83 -67.68 30.25 47.88
C ASP A 83 -67.58 30.26 46.35
N ASP A 84 -68.68 30.65 45.72
CA ASP A 84 -68.80 30.76 44.27
C ASP A 84 -67.84 31.79 43.66
N SER A 85 -67.47 32.83 44.42
CA SER A 85 -66.56 33.88 43.96
C SER A 85 -65.15 33.33 43.77
N LEU A 86 -64.65 32.61 44.78
CA LEU A 86 -63.34 31.97 44.76
C LEU A 86 -63.28 30.82 43.74
N ALA A 87 -64.38 30.08 43.57
CA ALA A 87 -64.48 29.05 42.54
C ALA A 87 -64.35 29.63 41.13
N ARG A 88 -65.01 30.77 40.83
CA ARG A 88 -64.92 31.45 39.54
C ARG A 88 -63.49 31.96 39.25
N GLU A 89 -62.82 32.51 40.27
CA GLU A 89 -61.43 32.95 40.11
C GLU A 89 -60.50 31.76 39.82
N ALA A 90 -60.64 30.66 40.57
CA ALA A 90 -59.86 29.45 40.36
C ALA A 90 -60.07 28.85 38.96
N LEU A 91 -61.31 28.82 38.47
CA LEU A 91 -61.62 28.39 37.09
C LEU A 91 -61.03 29.33 36.03
N THR A 92 -60.96 30.63 36.30
CA THR A 92 -60.34 31.59 35.39
C THR A 92 -58.83 31.33 35.27
N ARG A 93 -58.16 31.09 36.40
CA ARG A 93 -56.74 30.71 36.42
C ARG A 93 -56.51 29.36 35.74
N ARG A 94 -57.34 28.35 36.02
CA ARG A 94 -57.32 27.06 35.32
C ARG A 94 -57.35 27.27 33.80
N LYS A 95 -58.29 28.06 33.29
CA LYS A 95 -58.47 28.30 31.86
C LYS A 95 -57.19 28.84 31.22
N SER A 96 -56.55 29.83 31.86
CA SER A 96 -55.28 30.39 31.37
C SER A 96 -54.15 29.36 31.30
N TYR A 97 -53.97 28.52 32.34
CA TYR A 97 -52.97 27.45 32.31
C TYR A 97 -53.29 26.36 31.29
N GLN A 98 -54.58 26.08 31.07
CA GLN A 98 -55.04 25.10 30.09
C GLN A 98 -54.78 25.59 28.66
N GLU A 99 -55.10 26.84 28.34
CA GLU A 99 -54.76 27.47 27.06
C GLU A 99 -53.23 27.46 26.80
N THR A 100 -52.44 27.71 27.85
CA THR A 100 -50.97 27.62 27.76
C THR A 100 -50.50 26.19 27.46
N ALA A 101 -51.09 25.19 28.13
CA ALA A 101 -50.77 23.78 27.88
C ALA A 101 -51.13 23.37 26.44
N ASP A 102 -52.28 23.80 25.94
CA ASP A 102 -52.74 23.49 24.57
C ASP A 102 -51.84 24.15 23.51
N ALA A 103 -51.43 25.40 23.72
CA ALA A 103 -50.46 26.07 22.85
C ALA A 103 -49.11 25.32 22.80
N LEU A 104 -48.59 24.90 23.96
CA LEU A 104 -47.34 24.13 24.05
C LEU A 104 -47.48 22.74 23.41
N LYS A 105 -48.63 22.08 23.54
CA LYS A 105 -48.93 20.80 22.86
C LYS A 105 -48.96 20.97 21.34
N GLY A 106 -49.53 22.06 20.84
CA GLY A 106 -49.49 22.42 19.42
C GLY A 106 -48.06 22.61 18.91
N GLN A 107 -47.24 23.35 19.66
CA GLN A 107 -45.81 23.51 19.36
C GLN A 107 -45.06 22.17 19.39
N LEU A 108 -45.36 21.29 20.34
CA LEU A 108 -44.74 19.98 20.47
C LEU A 108 -45.04 19.07 19.28
N SER A 109 -46.26 19.12 18.74
CA SER A 109 -46.62 18.41 17.51
C SER A 109 -45.74 18.82 16.32
N GLN A 110 -45.56 20.13 16.13
CA GLN A 110 -44.68 20.66 15.08
C GLN A 110 -43.23 20.24 15.29
N GLN A 111 -42.71 20.39 16.52
CA GLN A 111 -41.35 19.97 16.88
C GLN A 111 -41.13 18.48 16.68
N SER A 112 -42.11 17.64 16.98
CA SER A 112 -42.04 16.18 16.80
C SER A 112 -41.83 15.79 15.34
N SER A 113 -42.57 16.42 14.42
CA SER A 113 -42.40 16.20 12.97
C SER A 113 -40.98 16.58 12.51
N VAL A 114 -40.49 17.74 12.94
CA VAL A 114 -39.14 18.22 12.61
C VAL A 114 -38.07 17.27 13.14
N VAL A 115 -38.15 16.90 14.42
CA VAL A 115 -37.18 16.02 15.07
C VAL A 115 -37.19 14.62 14.42
N THR A 116 -38.35 14.09 14.04
CA THR A 116 -38.47 12.81 13.34
C THR A 116 -37.76 12.85 11.99
N LYS A 117 -37.99 13.90 11.19
CA LYS A 117 -37.29 14.10 9.91
C LYS A 117 -35.79 14.23 10.09
N LEU A 118 -35.35 14.98 11.10
CA LEU A 118 -33.93 15.15 11.41
C LEU A 118 -33.26 13.82 11.78
N ARG A 119 -33.90 12.96 12.59
CA ARG A 119 -33.39 11.62 12.91
C ARG A 119 -33.28 10.74 11.67
N GLN A 120 -34.30 10.73 10.82
CA GLN A 120 -34.30 9.93 9.59
C GLN A 120 -33.20 10.39 8.62
N ASN A 121 -33.03 11.70 8.46
CA ASN A 121 -31.97 12.27 7.62
C ASN A 121 -30.58 11.94 8.17
N MET A 122 -30.41 11.98 9.50
CA MET A 122 -29.17 11.60 10.17
C MET A 122 -28.83 10.12 9.91
N MET A 123 -29.77 9.19 10.10
CA MET A 123 -29.57 7.77 9.81
C MET A 123 -29.23 7.51 8.34
N THR A 124 -29.87 8.24 7.43
CA THR A 124 -29.58 8.16 6.00
C THR A 124 -28.14 8.64 5.71
N LEU A 125 -27.71 9.73 6.34
CA LEU A 125 -26.36 10.25 6.19
C LEU A 125 -25.32 9.27 6.75
N GLU A 126 -25.59 8.64 7.89
CA GLU A 126 -24.75 7.59 8.48
C GLU A 126 -24.56 6.41 7.52
N SER A 127 -25.63 5.91 6.92
CA SER A 127 -25.56 4.85 5.91
C SER A 127 -24.69 5.26 4.72
N LYS A 128 -24.91 6.46 4.19
CA LYS A 128 -24.14 6.97 3.05
C LYS A 128 -22.66 7.20 3.37
N ILE A 129 -22.33 7.59 4.60
CA ILE A 129 -20.93 7.70 5.06
C ILE A 129 -20.30 6.32 5.13
N SER A 130 -21.03 5.30 5.61
CA SER A 130 -20.54 3.93 5.60
C SER A 130 -20.27 3.43 4.18
N GLU A 131 -21.19 3.68 3.24
CA GLU A 131 -21.00 3.34 1.83
C GLU A 131 -19.80 4.09 1.22
N ALA A 132 -19.63 5.37 1.54
CA ALA A 132 -18.51 6.18 1.09
C ALA A 132 -17.18 5.61 1.61
N LYS A 133 -17.12 5.16 2.86
CA LYS A 133 -15.93 4.50 3.44
C LYS A 133 -15.56 3.22 2.69
N THR A 134 -16.54 2.34 2.42
CA THR A 134 -16.29 1.12 1.63
C THR A 134 -15.80 1.44 0.21
N LYS A 135 -16.41 2.43 -0.45
CA LYS A 135 -15.98 2.88 -1.78
C LYS A 135 -14.57 3.47 -1.73
N LYS A 136 -14.24 4.27 -0.71
CA LYS A 136 -12.91 4.83 -0.47
C LYS A 136 -11.87 3.72 -0.42
N ASP A 137 -12.07 2.70 0.42
CA ASP A 137 -11.14 1.57 0.56
C ASP A 137 -10.98 0.79 -0.77
N MET A 138 -12.07 0.56 -1.50
CA MET A 138 -12.04 -0.07 -2.83
C MET A 138 -11.23 0.76 -3.84
N TYR A 139 -11.43 2.08 -3.88
CA TYR A 139 -10.71 2.96 -4.81
C TYR A 139 -9.23 3.08 -4.46
N ILE A 140 -8.88 3.12 -3.16
CA ILE A 140 -7.48 3.10 -2.71
C ILE A 140 -6.81 1.80 -3.15
N ALA A 141 -7.44 0.64 -2.94
CA ALA A 141 -6.90 -0.64 -3.39
C ALA A 141 -6.68 -0.67 -4.91
N ARG A 142 -7.66 -0.17 -5.68
CA ARG A 142 -7.55 -0.08 -7.15
C ARG A 142 -6.46 0.90 -7.60
N ALA A 143 -6.32 2.05 -6.95
CA ALA A 143 -5.28 3.02 -7.24
C ALA A 143 -3.88 2.45 -6.95
N ARG A 144 -3.71 1.74 -5.82
CA ARG A 144 -2.45 1.05 -5.49
C ARG A 144 -2.10 -0.04 -6.49
N SER A 145 -3.08 -0.87 -6.88
CA SER A 145 -2.88 -1.89 -7.91
C SER A 145 -2.50 -1.27 -9.26
N ALA A 146 -3.20 -0.19 -9.68
CA ALA A 146 -2.87 0.52 -10.90
C ALA A 146 -1.46 1.13 -10.87
N LYS A 147 -1.06 1.73 -9.73
CA LYS A 147 0.29 2.28 -9.51
C LYS A 147 1.35 1.18 -9.55
N ALA A 148 1.10 0.02 -8.94
CA ALA A 148 2.01 -1.13 -9.00
C ALA A 148 2.15 -1.67 -10.43
N SER A 149 1.04 -1.82 -11.17
CA SER A 149 1.07 -2.23 -12.58
C SER A 149 1.81 -1.23 -13.46
N GLN A 150 1.61 0.07 -13.23
CA GLN A 150 2.36 1.13 -13.92
C GLN A 150 3.85 1.03 -13.60
N GLN A 151 4.24 0.85 -12.34
CA GLN A 151 5.64 0.68 -11.95
C GLN A 151 6.27 -0.57 -12.58
N ILE A 152 5.55 -1.70 -12.64
CA ILE A 152 6.02 -2.91 -13.32
C ILE A 152 6.19 -2.65 -14.82
N ASN A 153 5.25 -1.99 -15.46
CA ASN A 153 5.34 -1.65 -16.89
C ASN A 153 6.46 -0.64 -17.17
N ASP A 154 6.66 0.35 -16.31
CA ASP A 154 7.78 1.30 -16.41
C ASP A 154 9.12 0.60 -16.19
N MET A 155 9.22 -0.32 -15.22
CA MET A 155 10.40 -1.15 -15.01
C MET A 155 10.62 -2.08 -16.19
N MET A 156 9.59 -2.73 -16.73
CA MET A 156 9.68 -3.61 -17.90
C MET A 156 10.00 -2.83 -19.18
N GLY A 157 9.54 -1.59 -19.30
CA GLY A 157 9.94 -0.67 -20.38
C GLY A 157 11.38 -0.18 -20.23
N ARG A 158 11.84 0.07 -18.99
CA ARG A 158 13.24 0.42 -18.69
C ARG A 158 14.19 -0.78 -18.80
N VAL A 159 13.72 -1.98 -18.49
CA VAL A 159 14.38 -3.27 -18.66
C VAL A 159 14.12 -3.83 -20.07
N GLY A 160 13.31 -3.14 -20.88
CA GLY A 160 12.86 -3.55 -22.20
C GLY A 160 14.00 -3.77 -23.16
N THR A 161 14.29 -5.06 -23.38
CA THR A 161 14.71 -5.69 -24.65
C THR A 161 15.96 -5.16 -25.37
N GLY A 162 16.81 -4.37 -24.72
CA GLY A 162 18.05 -3.88 -25.32
C GLY A 162 19.27 -4.01 -24.41
N SER A 163 19.25 -3.44 -23.20
CA SER A 163 20.51 -3.22 -22.47
C SER A 163 21.10 -4.44 -21.78
N ALA A 164 20.27 -5.31 -21.17
CA ALA A 164 20.75 -6.49 -20.46
C ALA A 164 21.13 -7.63 -21.43
N MET A 165 20.31 -7.89 -22.45
CA MET A 165 20.62 -8.86 -23.51
C MET A 165 21.80 -8.38 -24.38
N ALA A 166 21.84 -7.12 -24.81
CA ALA A 166 23.01 -6.62 -25.56
C ALA A 166 24.30 -6.54 -24.71
N ALA A 167 24.20 -6.47 -23.38
CA ALA A 167 25.38 -6.60 -22.53
C ALA A 167 25.90 -8.05 -22.49
N PHE A 168 25.01 -9.04 -22.49
CA PHE A 168 25.37 -10.45 -22.63
C PHE A 168 25.96 -10.75 -24.00
N GLU A 169 25.34 -10.28 -25.08
CA GLU A 169 25.78 -10.48 -26.47
C GLU A 169 27.18 -9.86 -26.72
N ARG A 170 27.44 -8.67 -26.18
CA ARG A 170 28.79 -8.06 -26.23
C ARG A 170 29.83 -8.84 -25.43
N MET A 171 29.42 -9.50 -24.34
CA MET A 171 30.33 -10.32 -23.54
C MET A 171 30.65 -11.62 -24.27
N GLU A 172 29.65 -12.24 -24.90
CA GLU A 172 29.80 -13.43 -25.74
C GLU A 172 30.74 -13.16 -26.93
N GLU A 173 30.55 -12.04 -27.64
CA GLU A 173 31.45 -11.62 -28.74
C GLU A 173 32.88 -11.38 -28.25
N LYS A 174 33.05 -10.78 -27.06
CA LYS A 174 34.37 -10.57 -26.43
C LYS A 174 35.06 -11.90 -26.09
N VAL A 175 34.30 -12.87 -25.57
CA VAL A 175 34.82 -14.21 -25.24
C VAL A 175 35.23 -14.95 -26.50
N MET A 176 34.38 -14.98 -27.54
CA MET A 176 34.74 -15.57 -28.83
C MET A 176 35.99 -14.92 -29.44
N GLN A 177 36.15 -13.60 -29.29
CA GLN A 177 37.34 -12.91 -29.79
C GLN A 177 38.62 -13.29 -29.02
N LEU A 178 38.52 -13.49 -27.71
CA LEU A 178 39.62 -13.96 -26.87
C LEU A 178 39.96 -15.44 -27.13
N GLU A 179 38.95 -16.28 -27.39
CA GLU A 179 39.14 -17.67 -27.79
C GLU A 179 39.81 -17.76 -29.17
N ALA A 180 39.31 -17.02 -30.17
CA ALA A 180 39.92 -16.95 -31.49
C ALA A 180 41.35 -16.37 -31.45
N GLN A 181 41.61 -15.39 -30.57
CA GLN A 181 42.96 -14.87 -30.36
C GLN A 181 43.87 -15.91 -29.69
N SER A 182 43.34 -16.71 -28.77
CA SER A 182 44.10 -17.80 -28.12
C SER A 182 44.39 -18.95 -29.10
N GLU A 183 43.44 -19.31 -29.96
CA GLU A 183 43.64 -20.27 -31.05
C GLU A 183 44.66 -19.74 -32.07
N ALA A 184 44.57 -18.48 -32.49
CA ALA A 184 45.54 -17.86 -33.39
C ALA A 184 46.95 -17.77 -32.75
N ILE A 185 47.06 -17.51 -31.45
CA ILE A 185 48.33 -17.55 -30.72
C ILE A 185 48.84 -18.99 -30.59
N ALA A 186 47.98 -20.00 -30.43
CA ALA A 186 48.38 -21.40 -30.45
C ALA A 186 48.89 -21.83 -31.84
N GLU A 187 48.27 -21.32 -32.91
CA GLU A 187 48.65 -21.59 -34.30
C GLU A 187 49.94 -20.82 -34.72
N LEU A 188 50.14 -19.61 -34.19
CA LEU A 188 51.39 -18.84 -34.35
C LEU A 188 52.51 -19.33 -33.41
N GLY A 189 52.14 -19.91 -32.27
CA GLY A 189 53.03 -20.36 -31.21
C GLY A 189 53.75 -21.67 -31.50
N THR A 190 53.30 -22.43 -32.50
CA THR A 190 54.03 -23.61 -32.99
C THR A 190 55.12 -23.22 -34.00
N ASP A 191 54.96 -22.13 -34.74
CA ASP A 191 55.82 -21.84 -35.89
C ASP A 191 56.98 -20.86 -35.60
N ASP A 192 56.87 -20.05 -34.54
CA ASP A 192 57.88 -19.05 -34.15
C ASP A 192 58.82 -19.55 -33.05
N LEU A 193 58.33 -20.36 -32.10
CA LEU A 193 59.17 -21.02 -31.09
C LEU A 193 60.11 -22.06 -31.73
N GLU A 194 59.62 -22.82 -32.71
CA GLU A 194 60.41 -23.82 -33.45
C GLU A 194 61.45 -23.16 -34.36
N LYS A 195 61.14 -21.99 -34.95
CA LYS A 195 62.13 -21.16 -35.69
C LYS A 195 63.15 -20.49 -34.78
N GLN A 196 62.75 -20.05 -33.59
CA GLN A 196 63.66 -19.46 -32.60
C GLN A 196 64.56 -20.52 -31.96
N PHE A 197 64.09 -21.76 -31.75
CA PHE A 197 64.94 -22.89 -31.37
C PHE A 197 65.87 -23.33 -32.50
N ALA A 198 65.41 -23.37 -33.76
CA ALA A 198 66.29 -23.64 -34.91
C ALA A 198 67.37 -22.57 -35.12
N ALA A 199 67.10 -21.31 -34.74
CA ALA A 199 68.10 -20.23 -34.76
C ALA A 199 69.06 -20.27 -33.55
N LEU A 200 68.65 -20.86 -32.43
CA LEU A 200 69.48 -21.10 -31.23
C LEU A 200 70.26 -22.42 -31.30
N GLU A 201 69.82 -23.40 -32.09
CA GLU A 201 70.57 -24.62 -32.45
C GLU A 201 71.64 -24.36 -33.53
N GLY A 202 71.65 -23.17 -34.14
CA GLY A 202 72.57 -22.77 -35.22
C GLY A 202 73.86 -22.06 -34.78
N GLY A 203 74.30 -22.24 -33.52
CA GLY A 203 75.46 -21.52 -32.99
C GLY A 203 76.35 -22.33 -32.03
N GLY A 204 77.41 -22.94 -32.58
CA GLY A 204 78.69 -23.09 -31.89
C GLY A 204 78.97 -24.42 -31.18
N ASP A 205 79.72 -25.25 -31.89
CA ASP A 205 80.99 -25.83 -31.38
C ASP A 205 80.91 -27.13 -30.56
N ILE A 206 80.61 -28.25 -31.23
CA ILE A 206 81.02 -29.60 -30.77
C ILE A 206 81.42 -30.52 -31.95
N ASP A 207 80.96 -30.29 -33.20
CA ASP A 207 81.30 -31.14 -34.35
C ASP A 207 82.73 -30.95 -34.91
N GLU A 208 83.40 -29.82 -34.64
CA GLU A 208 84.84 -29.64 -34.95
C GLU A 208 85.75 -30.36 -33.93
N GLU A 209 85.35 -30.45 -32.66
CA GLU A 209 86.07 -31.22 -31.64
C GLU A 209 85.72 -32.72 -31.62
N LEU A 210 84.54 -33.13 -32.08
CA LEU A 210 84.16 -34.55 -32.20
C LEU A 210 84.68 -35.23 -33.46
N THR A 211 84.86 -34.51 -34.57
CA THR A 211 85.59 -35.05 -35.75
C THR A 211 87.08 -35.24 -35.44
N ALA A 212 87.65 -34.42 -34.56
CA ALA A 212 89.03 -34.57 -34.07
C ALA A 212 89.22 -35.78 -33.12
N MET A 213 88.20 -36.22 -32.36
CA MET A 213 88.32 -37.36 -31.43
C MET A 213 87.79 -38.71 -31.94
N LYS A 214 86.88 -38.75 -32.94
CA LYS A 214 86.35 -40.03 -33.49
C LYS A 214 87.01 -40.50 -34.79
N ALA A 215 87.90 -39.71 -35.39
CA ALA A 215 88.99 -40.23 -36.24
C ALA A 215 90.01 -41.07 -35.43
N GLN A 216 89.90 -41.07 -34.09
CA GLN A 216 90.74 -41.85 -33.19
C GLN A 216 90.04 -43.10 -32.60
N LEU A 217 88.71 -43.26 -32.73
CA LEU A 217 87.97 -44.41 -32.17
C LEU A 217 86.72 -44.75 -33.00
N SER A 218 86.96 -45.48 -34.08
CA SER A 218 86.01 -46.32 -34.79
C SER A 218 85.21 -47.26 -33.86
N SER A 219 83.87 -47.11 -33.78
CA SER A 219 82.92 -48.24 -33.66
C SER A 219 81.46 -47.77 -33.57
N GLY A 220 80.61 -48.29 -34.46
CA GLY A 220 79.29 -48.83 -34.06
C GLY A 220 78.05 -47.93 -34.10
N ALA A 221 77.41 -47.87 -35.27
CA ALA A 221 75.99 -48.15 -35.55
C ALA A 221 74.85 -47.62 -34.62
N ALA A 222 74.04 -46.74 -35.23
CA ALA A 222 72.58 -46.85 -35.47
C ALA A 222 71.54 -46.84 -34.29
N PRO A 223 70.29 -46.38 -34.58
CA PRO A 223 69.43 -45.64 -33.65
C PRO A 223 68.15 -46.39 -33.23
N ALA A 224 67.45 -45.91 -32.19
CA ALA A 224 66.04 -46.18 -31.79
C ALA A 224 65.89 -45.75 -30.31
N SER A 225 64.77 -45.36 -29.69
CA SER A 225 63.36 -45.16 -30.03
C SER A 225 62.67 -44.66 -28.73
N LEU A 226 61.49 -44.05 -28.87
CA LEU A 226 60.53 -43.63 -27.82
C LEU A 226 60.26 -44.66 -26.69
N PRO A 227 59.68 -44.22 -25.56
CA PRO A 227 58.36 -44.73 -25.16
C PRO A 227 57.46 -43.58 -24.63
N SER A 228 56.13 -43.49 -24.76
CA SER A 228 54.99 -44.41 -24.58
C SER A 228 54.70 -44.88 -23.13
N SER A 229 53.39 -44.93 -22.83
CA SER A 229 52.68 -45.41 -21.62
C SER A 229 52.61 -44.42 -20.43
N GLN A 230 51.46 -43.90 -19.98
CA GLN A 230 50.10 -44.40 -19.65
C GLN A 230 49.84 -44.31 -18.11
N PRO A 231 48.57 -44.24 -17.69
CA PRO A 231 48.10 -43.57 -16.46
C PRO A 231 47.70 -44.54 -15.35
N SER A 232 47.46 -44.03 -14.14
CA SER A 232 46.49 -44.52 -13.13
C SER A 232 46.56 -43.59 -11.90
N SER A 233 45.49 -42.83 -11.59
CA SER A 233 44.41 -43.14 -10.65
C SER A 233 44.87 -43.40 -9.21
N THR A 234 44.38 -42.60 -8.25
CA THR A 234 43.57 -43.00 -7.07
C THR A 234 43.42 -41.78 -6.12
N THR A 235 42.20 -41.29 -5.90
CA THR A 235 41.31 -41.58 -4.73
C THR A 235 41.65 -40.66 -3.54
N SER A 236 40.87 -39.59 -3.33
CA SER A 236 39.80 -39.52 -2.31
C SER A 236 40.29 -39.88 -0.90
N GLU A 237 40.97 -38.92 -0.27
CA GLU A 237 41.12 -38.81 1.19
C GLU A 237 40.71 -37.42 1.71
N ALA A 238 40.40 -36.45 0.83
CA ALA A 238 40.02 -35.09 1.22
C ALA A 238 38.53 -34.95 1.62
N ASP A 239 37.68 -35.91 1.24
CA ASP A 239 36.25 -35.89 1.55
C ASP A 239 35.95 -36.29 3.00
N ALA A 240 36.91 -36.88 3.72
CA ALA A 240 36.74 -37.30 5.11
C ALA A 240 37.10 -36.19 6.14
N GLU A 241 37.76 -35.12 5.71
CA GLU A 241 38.25 -34.06 6.61
C GLU A 241 37.28 -32.87 6.71
N LEU A 242 36.50 -32.59 5.66
CA LEU A 242 35.55 -31.46 5.64
C LEU A 242 34.29 -31.71 6.48
N GLU A 243 33.91 -32.97 6.70
CA GLU A 243 32.73 -33.30 7.50
C GLU A 243 33.01 -33.13 9.01
N ARG A 244 34.27 -33.24 9.43
CA ARG A 244 34.71 -32.94 10.81
C ARG A 244 34.61 -31.45 11.14
N LEU A 245 34.85 -30.57 10.17
CA LEU A 245 34.76 -29.11 10.33
C LEU A 245 33.31 -28.60 10.42
N ARG A 246 32.34 -29.30 9.85
CA ARG A 246 30.91 -28.93 9.96
C ARG A 246 30.33 -29.22 11.34
N SER A 247 30.78 -30.28 12.01
CA SER A 247 30.33 -30.62 13.37
C SER A 247 30.77 -29.63 14.46
N GLN A 248 31.71 -28.72 14.16
CA GLN A 248 32.19 -27.69 15.11
C GLN A 248 31.45 -26.33 14.99
N LEU A 249 30.50 -26.18 14.05
CA LEU A 249 29.74 -24.93 13.84
C LEU A 249 28.27 -25.00 14.29
N GLU A 250 27.78 -26.14 14.78
CA GLU A 250 26.39 -26.30 15.26
C GLU A 250 26.23 -26.22 16.80
N ASP A 251 27.30 -25.98 17.57
CA ASP A 251 27.26 -25.78 19.02
C ASP A 251 27.48 -24.29 19.44
N ALA A 252 27.03 -23.32 18.61
CA ALA A 252 27.04 -21.89 18.90
C ALA A 252 25.69 -21.21 18.64
#